data_AF-A0A948JLC8-F1
#
_entry.id   AF-A0A948JLC8-F1
#
_cell.length_a   1.000
_cell.length_b   1.000
_cell.length_c   1.000
_cell.angle_alpha   90.00
_cell.angle_beta   90.00
_cell.angle_gamma   90.00
#
_symmetry.space_group_name_H-M   'P 1'
#
loop_
_entity.id
_entity.type
_entity.pdbx_description
1 polymer ?
#
loop_
_entity_poly.entity_id
_entity_poly.type
_entity_poly.pdbx_seq_one_letter_code
_entity_poly.pdbx_strand_id
1 'polypeptide(L)'
;MNKDHNIEELLKDAGTRVSLRADEKQTHRENLLAFMHAGKKPVRSPYATFFASSARYVTAFALFLIVGGTGVVSASGGATPGDLLYPVKLKVREPVQIALARDTEERAELEVAFAGDRLEEFAAASFKGTLSEETVALIMGSLAERLEKAQEDIDALHDAGETEVAIQSNTDLHSLLSAHKSILGKVGAIYPEAVEDVALLHARLDEALQEAENTAVELEEGVEVTGVDTHTVNTQKQEAETALLALKLRLEGGLALLNEEDKESVAESFIGIQELIDQGVVAEEAEDNSEAFLLYSEAHSQLSVLETLLIADHTLGIDLIDATTTPAR
;
A
#
# COMPACT_ATOMS: atom_id res chain seq x y z
N MET A 1 -40.89 57.47 -72.59
CA MET A 1 -41.35 56.64 -73.73
C MET A 1 -40.99 55.21 -73.36
N ASN A 2 -41.96 54.47 -72.83
CA ASN A 2 -42.59 53.30 -73.45
C ASN A 2 -41.94 51.95 -73.07
N LYS A 3 -42.71 51.18 -72.28
CA LYS A 3 -42.90 49.72 -72.27
C LYS A 3 -41.68 48.80 -72.43
N ASP A 4 -41.33 48.12 -71.33
CA ASP A 4 -41.01 46.69 -71.38
C ASP A 4 -41.90 45.95 -70.39
N HIS A 5 -42.69 45.03 -70.92
CA HIS A 5 -43.66 44.24 -70.19
C HIS A 5 -42.93 43.29 -69.22
N ASN A 6 -43.52 43.09 -68.03
CA ASN A 6 -43.00 42.25 -66.96
C ASN A 6 -42.75 40.81 -67.44
N ILE A 7 -41.48 40.48 -67.70
CA ILE A 7 -40.99 39.11 -67.97
C ILE A 7 -41.46 38.15 -66.87
N GLU A 8 -41.59 38.65 -65.65
CA GLU A 8 -42.07 37.91 -64.48
C GLU A 8 -43.49 37.35 -64.68
N GLU A 9 -44.37 38.09 -65.36
CA GLU A 9 -45.74 37.66 -65.63
C GLU A 9 -45.77 36.56 -66.70
N LEU A 10 -44.90 36.67 -67.72
CA LEU A 10 -44.72 35.65 -68.76
C LEU A 10 -44.09 34.35 -68.20
N LEU A 11 -43.13 34.47 -67.28
CA LEU A 11 -42.50 33.30 -66.64
C LEU A 11 -43.47 32.59 -65.69
N LYS A 12 -44.31 33.34 -64.97
CA LYS A 12 -45.31 32.76 -64.08
C LYS A 12 -46.40 32.02 -64.85
N ASP A 13 -46.84 32.58 -65.97
CA ASP A 13 -47.78 31.95 -66.90
C ASP A 13 -47.16 30.71 -67.60
N ALA A 14 -45.90 30.79 -68.04
CA ALA A 14 -45.16 29.65 -68.60
C ALA A 14 -44.97 28.52 -67.56
N GLY A 15 -44.65 28.85 -66.30
CA GLY A 15 -44.50 27.88 -65.21
C GLY A 15 -45.80 27.15 -64.85
N THR A 16 -46.96 27.78 -65.07
CA THR A 16 -48.26 27.11 -64.91
C THR A 16 -48.64 26.21 -66.09
N ARG A 17 -48.01 26.39 -67.27
CA ARG A 17 -48.27 25.59 -68.49
C ARG A 17 -47.25 24.49 -68.73
N VAL A 18 -46.08 24.56 -68.10
CA VAL A 18 -45.03 23.55 -68.18
C VAL A 18 -45.05 22.73 -66.90
N SER A 19 -46.01 21.80 -66.80
CA SER A 19 -45.89 20.68 -65.87
C SER A 19 -45.31 19.50 -66.61
N LEU A 20 -44.35 18.80 -66.00
CA LEU A 20 -43.92 17.50 -66.50
C LEU A 20 -45.15 16.62 -66.70
N ARG A 21 -45.24 15.97 -67.85
CA ARG A 21 -46.33 15.03 -68.10
C ARG A 21 -46.14 13.83 -67.17
N ALA A 22 -47.23 13.14 -66.86
CA ALA A 22 -47.21 12.06 -65.87
C ALA A 22 -46.26 10.91 -66.25
N ASP A 23 -46.08 10.69 -67.56
CA ASP A 23 -45.13 9.75 -68.16
C ASP A 23 -43.67 10.15 -67.90
N GLU A 24 -43.29 11.41 -68.14
CA GLU A 24 -41.93 11.90 -67.87
C GLU A 24 -41.57 11.78 -66.39
N LYS A 25 -42.52 12.11 -65.51
CA LYS A 25 -42.35 11.97 -64.06
C LYS A 25 -42.17 10.51 -63.65
N GLN A 26 -42.86 9.59 -64.32
CA GLN A 26 -42.72 8.16 -64.08
C GLN A 26 -41.37 7.63 -64.58
N THR A 27 -40.92 8.04 -65.77
CA THR A 27 -39.60 7.69 -66.29
C THR A 27 -38.47 8.18 -65.37
N HIS A 28 -38.58 9.41 -64.85
CA HIS A 28 -37.60 9.92 -63.89
C HIS A 28 -37.61 9.12 -62.58
N ARG A 29 -38.79 8.74 -62.09
CA ARG A 29 -38.91 7.89 -60.88
C ARG A 29 -38.26 6.53 -61.09
N GLU A 30 -38.50 5.89 -62.24
CA GLU A 30 -37.93 4.59 -62.59
C GLU A 30 -36.40 4.66 -62.71
N ASN A 31 -35.86 5.71 -63.34
CA ASN A 31 -34.42 5.94 -63.42
C ASN A 31 -33.79 6.17 -62.04
N LEU A 32 -34.48 6.87 -61.14
CA LEU A 32 -34.00 7.09 -59.77
C LEU A 32 -34.00 5.80 -58.95
N LEU A 33 -35.06 4.99 -59.08
CA LEU A 33 -35.15 3.69 -58.45
C LEU A 33 -34.07 2.75 -58.98
N ALA A 34 -33.81 2.73 -60.29
CA ALA A 34 -32.72 1.97 -60.88
C ALA A 34 -31.35 2.41 -60.32
N PHE A 35 -31.13 3.72 -60.17
CA PHE A 35 -29.90 4.25 -59.57
C PHE A 35 -29.75 3.88 -58.08
N MET A 36 -30.84 3.88 -57.31
CA MET A 36 -30.84 3.46 -55.90
C MET A 36 -30.60 1.95 -55.76
N HIS A 37 -31.23 1.13 -56.59
CA HIS A 37 -31.06 -0.33 -56.60
C HIS A 37 -29.69 -0.76 -57.14
N ALA A 38 -29.03 0.08 -57.96
CA ALA A 38 -27.67 -0.15 -58.43
C ALA A 38 -26.59 -0.06 -57.34
N GLY A 39 -26.96 0.22 -56.08
CA GLY A 39 -26.16 -0.05 -54.88
C GLY A 39 -24.74 0.53 -54.93
N LYS A 40 -24.57 1.81 -54.57
CA LYS A 40 -23.21 2.35 -54.34
C LYS A 40 -22.57 1.61 -53.16
N LYS A 41 -21.53 0.82 -53.44
CA LYS A 41 -20.65 0.29 -52.38
C LYS A 41 -20.10 1.47 -51.57
N PRO A 42 -20.10 1.41 -50.23
CA PRO A 42 -19.61 2.51 -49.41
C PRO A 42 -18.15 2.81 -49.78
N VAL A 43 -17.87 4.07 -50.14
CA VAL A 43 -16.50 4.52 -50.44
C VAL A 43 -15.79 4.69 -49.10
N ARG A 44 -14.76 3.88 -48.87
CA ARG A 44 -13.95 3.93 -47.64
C ARG A 44 -13.35 5.33 -47.50
N SER A 45 -13.66 6.01 -46.40
CA SER A 45 -13.15 7.36 -46.12
C SER A 45 -11.61 7.36 -46.14
N PRO A 46 -10.95 8.34 -46.80
CA PRO A 46 -9.49 8.52 -46.73
C PRO A 46 -8.97 8.71 -45.30
N TYR A 47 -9.83 9.13 -44.38
CA TYR A 47 -9.49 9.36 -42.97
C TYR A 47 -9.68 8.11 -42.08
N ALA A 48 -10.28 7.03 -42.59
CA ALA A 48 -10.49 5.81 -41.81
C ALA A 48 -9.18 5.13 -41.38
N THR A 49 -8.10 5.33 -42.15
CA THR A 49 -6.76 4.85 -41.79
C THR A 49 -6.07 5.74 -40.76
N PHE A 50 -6.46 7.02 -40.64
CA PHE A 50 -5.88 8.01 -39.72
C PHE A 50 -6.30 7.72 -38.26
N PHE A 51 -7.55 7.32 -38.05
CA PHE A 51 -8.09 6.93 -36.73
C PHE A 51 -7.72 5.49 -36.33
N ALA A 52 -7.38 4.62 -37.29
CA ALA A 52 -6.90 3.27 -37.00
C ALA A 52 -5.39 3.22 -36.68
N SER A 53 -4.60 4.16 -37.20
CA SER A 53 -3.18 4.28 -36.89
C SER A 53 -2.92 4.90 -35.52
N SER A 54 -3.76 5.81 -35.04
CA SER A 54 -3.61 6.45 -33.72
C SER A 54 -3.72 5.43 -32.57
N ALA A 55 -4.61 4.44 -32.69
CA ALA A 55 -4.73 3.37 -31.69
C ALA A 55 -3.41 2.60 -31.49
N ARG A 56 -2.66 2.32 -32.58
CA ARG A 56 -1.37 1.61 -32.49
C ARG A 56 -0.29 2.42 -31.79
N TYR A 57 -0.24 3.73 -32.01
CA TYR A 57 0.71 4.61 -31.30
C TYR A 57 0.30 4.83 -29.85
N VAL A 58 -0.99 4.90 -29.54
CA VAL A 58 -1.49 4.96 -28.16
C VAL A 58 -1.16 3.66 -27.42
N THR A 59 -1.37 2.49 -28.03
CA THR A 59 -0.98 1.20 -27.42
C THR A 59 0.53 1.07 -27.28
N ALA A 60 1.31 1.48 -28.29
CA ALA A 60 2.78 1.45 -28.20
C ALA A 60 3.33 2.44 -27.17
N PHE A 61 2.72 3.61 -27.02
CA PHE A 61 3.08 4.59 -25.99
C PHE A 61 2.67 4.13 -24.60
N ALA A 62 1.48 3.54 -24.45
CA ALA A 62 1.04 2.90 -23.20
C ALA A 62 1.98 1.75 -22.82
N LEU A 63 2.37 0.89 -23.78
CA LEU A 63 3.35 -0.17 -23.56
C LEU A 63 4.74 0.39 -23.26
N PHE A 64 5.14 1.51 -23.86
CA PHE A 64 6.39 2.20 -23.54
C PHE A 64 6.36 2.80 -22.12
N LEU A 65 5.24 3.35 -21.68
CA LEU A 65 5.06 3.82 -20.30
C LEU A 65 5.01 2.65 -19.32
N ILE A 66 4.41 1.51 -19.69
CA ILE A 66 4.38 0.32 -18.85
C ILE A 66 5.77 -0.31 -18.77
N VAL A 67 6.49 -0.48 -19.89
CA VAL A 67 7.80 -1.15 -19.93
C VAL A 67 8.95 -0.21 -19.51
N GLY A 68 8.86 1.07 -19.84
CA GLY A 68 9.85 2.09 -19.45
C GLY A 68 9.57 2.70 -18.06
N GLY A 69 8.30 2.79 -17.67
CA GLY A 69 7.90 3.30 -16.35
C GLY A 69 8.03 2.26 -15.24
N THR A 70 7.88 0.95 -15.52
CA THR A 70 8.15 -0.10 -14.51
C THR A 70 9.58 -0.04 -13.99
N GLY A 71 10.56 0.30 -14.82
CA GLY A 71 11.94 0.49 -14.36
C GLY A 71 12.08 1.64 -13.36
N VAL A 72 11.40 2.76 -13.60
CA VAL A 72 11.42 3.95 -12.71
C VAL A 72 10.63 3.72 -11.43
N VAL A 73 9.44 3.11 -11.52
CA VAL A 73 8.61 2.74 -10.36
C VAL A 73 9.29 1.65 -9.52
N SER A 74 9.92 0.66 -10.16
CA SER A 74 10.70 -0.38 -9.47
C SER A 74 11.94 0.20 -8.77
N ALA A 75 12.67 1.10 -9.44
CA ALA A 75 13.82 1.78 -8.84
C ALA A 75 13.43 2.76 -7.71
N SER A 76 12.21 3.30 -7.73
CA SER A 76 11.74 4.23 -6.69
C SER A 76 11.58 3.60 -5.30
N GLY A 77 11.56 2.26 -5.19
CA GLY A 77 11.37 1.60 -3.89
C GLY A 77 12.47 1.91 -2.88
N GLY A 78 13.71 2.06 -3.33
CA GLY A 78 14.85 2.45 -2.49
C GLY A 78 15.11 3.95 -2.45
N ALA A 79 14.19 4.78 -2.98
CA ALA A 79 14.35 6.22 -2.91
C ALA A 79 14.03 6.71 -1.49
N THR A 80 14.89 7.56 -0.97
CA THR A 80 14.79 8.21 0.34
C THR A 80 14.46 9.69 0.19
N PRO A 81 13.98 10.37 1.25
CA PRO A 81 13.68 11.79 1.21
C PRO A 81 14.86 12.60 0.67
N GLY A 82 14.57 13.44 -0.32
CA GLY A 82 15.56 14.21 -1.08
C GLY A 82 15.99 13.56 -2.40
N ASP A 83 15.71 12.27 -2.61
CA ASP A 83 15.95 11.61 -3.89
C ASP A 83 14.92 12.02 -4.95
N LEU A 84 15.37 12.12 -6.20
CA LEU A 84 14.54 12.52 -7.34
C LEU A 84 13.29 11.63 -7.53
N LEU A 85 13.41 10.33 -7.20
CA LEU A 85 12.34 9.35 -7.38
C LEU A 85 11.47 9.18 -6.13
N TYR A 86 11.75 9.87 -5.03
CA TYR A 86 10.98 9.73 -3.80
C TYR A 86 9.52 10.18 -3.94
N PRO A 87 9.19 11.28 -4.65
CA PRO A 87 7.80 11.58 -4.96
C PRO A 87 7.09 10.48 -5.79
N VAL A 88 7.84 9.71 -6.58
CA VAL A 88 7.31 8.57 -7.34
C VAL A 88 7.04 7.37 -6.42
N LYS A 89 7.89 7.14 -5.42
CA LYS A 89 7.67 6.14 -4.36
C LYS A 89 6.30 6.36 -3.71
N LEU A 90 6.10 7.57 -3.15
CA LEU A 90 4.90 7.90 -2.36
C LEU A 90 3.63 8.06 -3.20
N LYS A 91 3.70 8.68 -4.39
CA LYS A 91 2.49 9.04 -5.15
C LYS A 91 2.07 8.02 -6.20
N VAL A 92 2.94 7.05 -6.51
CA VAL A 92 2.69 6.10 -7.59
C VAL A 92 2.95 4.68 -7.13
N ARG A 93 4.15 4.38 -6.63
CA ARG A 93 4.52 3.00 -6.31
C ARG A 93 3.65 2.45 -5.18
N GLU A 94 3.70 3.07 -4.01
CA GLU A 94 2.99 2.60 -2.82
C GLU A 94 1.47 2.55 -3.04
N PRO A 95 0.81 3.59 -3.59
CA PRO A 95 -0.64 3.54 -3.83
C PRO A 95 -1.04 2.47 -4.86
N VAL A 96 -0.18 2.17 -5.84
CA VAL A 96 -0.43 1.07 -6.77
C VAL A 96 -0.29 -0.28 -6.09
N GLN A 97 0.64 -0.45 -5.14
CA GLN A 97 0.73 -1.68 -4.34
C GLN A 97 -0.53 -1.86 -3.48
N ILE A 98 -0.97 -0.81 -2.77
CA ILE A 98 -2.23 -0.84 -2.00
C ILE A 98 -3.43 -1.14 -2.89
N ALA A 99 -3.53 -0.50 -4.06
CA ALA A 99 -4.66 -0.72 -4.98
C ALA A 99 -4.67 -2.13 -5.62
N LEU A 100 -3.57 -2.87 -5.55
CA LEU A 100 -3.45 -4.23 -6.07
C LEU A 100 -3.54 -5.30 -4.98
N ALA A 101 -3.61 -4.90 -3.71
CA ALA A 101 -3.88 -5.80 -2.60
C ALA A 101 -5.21 -6.53 -2.80
N ARG A 102 -5.24 -7.81 -2.43
CA ARG A 102 -6.34 -8.74 -2.74
C ARG A 102 -7.49 -8.62 -1.76
N ASP A 103 -7.19 -8.29 -0.52
CA ASP A 103 -8.09 -8.25 0.62
C ASP A 103 -7.64 -7.15 1.60
N THR A 104 -8.40 -7.00 2.69
CA THR A 104 -8.13 -5.97 3.71
C THR A 104 -6.88 -6.29 4.53
N GLU A 105 -6.58 -7.58 4.74
CA GLU A 105 -5.35 -8.05 5.38
C GLU A 105 -4.11 -7.58 4.63
N GLU A 106 -4.01 -7.88 3.33
CA GLU A 106 -2.85 -7.47 2.51
C GLU A 106 -2.74 -5.92 2.43
N ARG A 107 -3.86 -5.19 2.56
CA ARG A 107 -3.83 -3.73 2.65
C ARG A 107 -3.26 -3.25 3.98
N ALA A 108 -3.73 -3.80 5.10
CA ALA A 108 -3.22 -3.48 6.44
C ALA A 108 -1.72 -3.76 6.53
N GLU A 109 -1.28 -4.94 6.07
CA GLU A 109 0.15 -5.32 6.02
C GLU A 109 0.99 -4.29 5.24
N LEU A 110 0.51 -3.84 4.07
CA LEU A 110 1.23 -2.85 3.27
C LEU A 110 1.25 -1.46 3.92
N GLU A 111 0.16 -1.02 4.54
CA GLU A 111 0.14 0.27 5.26
C GLU A 111 1.09 0.25 6.46
N VAL A 112 1.13 -0.85 7.23
CA VAL A 112 2.09 -1.08 8.32
C VAL A 112 3.52 -1.10 7.78
N ALA A 113 3.78 -1.83 6.69
CA ALA A 113 5.10 -1.88 6.07
C ALA A 113 5.58 -0.48 5.60
N PHE A 114 4.70 0.30 4.98
CA PHE A 114 5.05 1.66 4.56
C PHE A 114 5.21 2.63 5.72
N ALA A 115 4.48 2.45 6.83
CA ALA A 115 4.76 3.16 8.09
C ALA A 115 6.17 2.82 8.61
N GLY A 116 6.57 1.55 8.54
CA GLY A 116 7.92 1.09 8.89
C GLY A 116 8.99 1.77 8.05
N ASP A 117 8.81 1.81 6.72
CA ASP A 117 9.68 2.56 5.80
C ASP A 117 9.83 4.04 6.22
N ARG A 118 8.76 4.69 6.69
CA ARG A 118 8.84 6.09 7.17
C ARG A 118 9.74 6.22 8.39
N LEU A 119 9.59 5.31 9.34
CA LEU A 119 10.33 5.32 10.60
C LEU A 119 11.82 4.98 10.37
N GLU A 120 12.11 4.02 9.51
CA GLU A 120 13.47 3.69 9.11
C GLU A 120 14.14 4.86 8.38
N GLU A 121 13.44 5.46 7.40
CA GLU A 121 13.97 6.60 6.65
C GLU A 121 14.20 7.82 7.55
N PHE A 122 13.36 8.04 8.56
CA PHE A 122 13.59 9.05 9.58
C PHE A 122 14.85 8.74 10.39
N ALA A 123 14.95 7.54 10.95
CA ALA A 123 16.10 7.12 11.75
C ALA A 123 17.42 7.23 10.97
N ALA A 124 17.41 6.78 9.71
CA ALA A 124 18.56 6.88 8.81
C ALA A 124 18.89 8.34 8.45
N ALA A 125 17.89 9.20 8.23
CA ALA A 125 18.12 10.61 7.94
C ALA A 125 18.68 11.37 9.16
N SER A 126 18.20 11.04 10.37
CA SER A 126 18.74 11.53 11.64
C SER A 126 20.18 11.11 11.81
N PHE A 127 20.49 9.83 11.64
CA PHE A 127 21.85 9.28 11.73
C PHE A 127 22.81 9.95 10.73
N LYS A 128 22.36 10.23 9.50
CA LYS A 128 23.17 10.88 8.46
C LYS A 128 23.28 12.40 8.63
N GLY A 129 22.53 13.01 9.56
CA GLY A 129 22.46 14.47 9.71
C GLY A 129 21.84 15.17 8.50
N THR A 130 20.89 14.50 7.83
CA THR A 130 20.25 14.98 6.59
C THR A 130 18.79 15.39 6.79
N LEU A 131 18.32 15.46 8.04
CA LEU A 131 17.01 16.01 8.35
C LEU A 131 16.95 17.49 7.95
N SER A 132 15.93 17.82 7.17
CA SER A 132 15.52 19.19 6.86
C SER A 132 14.06 19.35 7.29
N GLU A 133 13.60 20.57 7.54
CA GLU A 133 12.20 20.83 7.88
C GLU A 133 11.23 20.23 6.83
N GLU A 134 11.60 20.30 5.54
CA GLU A 134 10.83 19.70 4.45
C GLU A 134 10.80 18.17 4.55
N THR A 135 11.95 17.55 4.80
CA THR A 135 12.08 16.10 4.98
C THR A 135 11.24 15.61 6.16
N VAL A 136 11.34 16.28 7.30
CA VAL A 136 10.59 15.94 8.52
C VAL A 136 9.09 16.04 8.27
N ALA A 137 8.62 17.17 7.71
CA ALA A 137 7.20 17.37 7.42
C ALA A 137 6.65 16.32 6.45
N LEU A 138 7.45 15.93 5.45
CA LEU A 138 7.06 14.93 4.45
C LEU A 138 6.95 13.53 5.08
N ILE A 139 7.98 13.10 5.82
CA ILE A 139 7.97 11.79 6.49
C ILE A 139 6.82 11.72 7.48
N MET A 140 6.65 12.74 8.32
CA MET A 140 5.60 12.76 9.34
C MET A 140 4.19 12.77 8.73
N GLY A 141 3.98 13.56 7.67
CA GLY A 141 2.69 13.60 6.99
C GLY A 141 2.34 12.25 6.37
N SER A 142 3.31 11.60 5.72
CA SER A 142 3.11 10.27 5.15
C SER A 142 2.94 9.21 6.24
N LEU A 143 3.71 9.25 7.33
CA LEU A 143 3.54 8.32 8.45
C LEU A 143 2.14 8.43 9.05
N ALA A 144 1.68 9.66 9.31
CA ALA A 144 0.34 9.87 9.86
C ALA A 144 -0.76 9.27 8.98
N GLU A 145 -0.65 9.44 7.64
CA GLU A 145 -1.56 8.83 6.68
C GLU A 145 -1.50 7.30 6.72
N ARG A 146 -0.31 6.70 6.78
CA ARG A 146 -0.15 5.23 6.87
C ARG A 146 -0.73 4.66 8.15
N LEU A 147 -0.51 5.31 9.30
CA LEU A 147 -1.07 4.86 10.58
C LEU A 147 -2.59 4.95 10.61
N GLU A 148 -3.16 6.05 10.10
CA GLU A 148 -4.62 6.19 9.98
C GLU A 148 -5.22 5.09 9.07
N LYS A 149 -4.57 4.79 7.94
CA LYS A 149 -5.05 3.76 7.00
C LYS A 149 -4.88 2.34 7.54
N ALA A 150 -3.78 2.06 8.24
CA ALA A 150 -3.59 0.79 8.92
C ALA A 150 -4.69 0.55 9.96
N GLN A 151 -5.00 1.57 10.79
CA GLN A 151 -6.07 1.48 11.77
C GLN A 151 -7.45 1.29 11.12
N GLU A 152 -7.77 2.04 10.07
CA GLU A 152 -9.02 1.85 9.31
C GLU A 152 -9.18 0.42 8.77
N ASP A 153 -8.08 -0.19 8.32
CA ASP A 153 -8.10 -1.55 7.79
C ASP A 153 -8.16 -2.62 8.90
N ILE A 154 -7.52 -2.39 10.04
CA ILE A 154 -7.66 -3.22 11.25
C ILE A 154 -9.11 -3.22 11.75
N ASP A 155 -9.72 -2.04 11.87
CA ASP A 155 -11.12 -1.90 12.27
C ASP A 155 -12.05 -2.61 11.27
N ALA A 156 -11.77 -2.48 9.97
CA ALA A 156 -12.55 -3.13 8.92
C ALA A 156 -12.44 -4.67 8.95
N LEU A 157 -11.28 -5.23 9.32
CA LEU A 157 -11.10 -6.67 9.54
C LEU A 157 -11.93 -7.14 10.73
N HIS A 158 -11.89 -6.40 11.84
CA HIS A 158 -12.71 -6.71 13.01
C HIS A 158 -14.20 -6.66 12.71
N ASP A 159 -14.67 -5.61 12.04
CA ASP A 159 -16.07 -5.44 11.63
C ASP A 159 -16.54 -6.55 10.65
N ALA A 160 -15.62 -7.11 9.86
CA ALA A 160 -15.88 -8.24 8.96
C ALA A 160 -15.98 -9.58 9.71
N GLY A 161 -15.64 -9.62 11.00
CA GLY A 161 -15.56 -10.83 11.82
C GLY A 161 -14.27 -11.62 11.63
N GLU A 162 -13.25 -11.00 11.05
CA GLU A 162 -11.90 -11.55 10.87
C GLU A 162 -11.01 -11.12 12.06
N THR A 163 -11.49 -11.37 13.29
CA THR A 163 -10.89 -10.85 14.52
C THR A 163 -9.45 -11.35 14.71
N GLU A 164 -9.15 -12.60 14.36
CA GLU A 164 -7.79 -13.15 14.45
C GLU A 164 -6.80 -12.39 13.55
N VAL A 165 -7.24 -12.02 12.34
CA VAL A 165 -6.44 -11.25 11.38
C VAL A 165 -6.27 -9.80 11.84
N ALA A 166 -7.33 -9.22 12.43
CA ALA A 166 -7.26 -7.89 13.04
C ALA A 166 -6.27 -7.86 14.21
N ILE A 167 -6.26 -8.90 15.07
CA ILE A 167 -5.29 -9.04 16.16
C ILE A 167 -3.89 -9.08 15.59
N GLN A 168 -3.64 -9.94 14.61
CA GLN A 168 -2.30 -10.07 14.03
C GLN A 168 -1.82 -8.74 13.42
N SER A 169 -2.68 -8.08 12.64
CA SER A 169 -2.36 -6.78 12.03
C SER A 169 -2.08 -5.69 13.07
N ASN A 170 -2.87 -5.64 14.15
CA ASN A 170 -2.67 -4.69 15.24
C ASN A 170 -1.41 -4.99 16.07
N THR A 171 -1.13 -6.26 16.30
CA THR A 171 0.11 -6.73 16.94
C THR A 171 1.33 -6.30 16.11
N ASP A 172 1.31 -6.52 14.79
CA ASP A 172 2.42 -6.15 13.91
C ASP A 172 2.64 -4.63 13.89
N LEU A 173 1.56 -3.84 13.86
CA LEU A 173 1.63 -2.40 14.01
C LEU A 173 2.28 -2.01 15.34
N HIS A 174 1.81 -2.58 16.46
CA HIS A 174 2.34 -2.29 17.79
C HIS A 174 3.83 -2.65 17.91
N SER A 175 4.24 -3.84 17.47
CA SER A 175 5.64 -4.29 17.46
C SER A 175 6.52 -3.33 16.65
N LEU A 176 6.08 -2.95 15.45
CA LEU A 176 6.79 -2.02 14.59
C LEU A 176 7.02 -0.68 15.29
N LEU A 177 5.96 -0.09 15.86
CA LEU A 177 6.01 1.21 16.53
C LEU A 177 6.91 1.16 17.77
N SER A 178 6.80 0.10 18.57
CA SER A 178 7.58 -0.09 19.80
C SER A 178 9.08 -0.22 19.50
N ALA A 179 9.43 -1.05 18.50
CA ALA A 179 10.83 -1.21 18.07
C ALA A 179 11.40 0.13 17.57
N HIS A 180 10.67 0.84 16.71
CA HIS A 180 11.14 2.11 16.17
C HIS A 180 11.19 3.24 17.20
N LYS A 181 10.28 3.26 18.18
CA LYS A 181 10.37 4.18 19.31
C LYS A 181 11.68 4.00 20.07
N SER A 182 12.08 2.76 20.36
CA SER A 182 13.37 2.44 20.99
C SER A 182 14.56 2.87 20.14
N ILE A 183 14.54 2.55 18.84
CA ILE A 183 15.57 2.97 17.87
C ILE A 183 15.73 4.49 17.88
N LEU A 184 14.63 5.21 17.72
CA LEU A 184 14.62 6.68 17.66
C LEU A 184 15.06 7.31 18.98
N GLY A 185 14.75 6.68 20.12
CA GLY A 185 15.22 7.13 21.42
C GLY A 185 16.75 7.08 21.52
N LYS A 186 17.37 5.99 21.07
CA LYS A 186 18.83 5.87 21.00
C LYS A 186 19.44 6.83 19.99
N VAL A 187 18.82 6.98 18.81
CA VAL A 187 19.23 7.97 17.80
C VAL A 187 19.23 9.39 18.39
N GLY A 188 18.15 9.82 19.05
CA GLY A 188 18.07 11.14 19.69
C GLY A 188 19.11 11.34 20.80
N ALA A 189 19.47 10.28 21.54
CA ALA A 189 20.52 10.35 22.56
C ALA A 189 21.94 10.52 21.96
N ILE A 190 22.19 9.94 20.78
CA ILE A 190 23.49 9.96 20.10
C ILE A 190 23.67 11.22 19.23
N TYR A 191 22.57 11.72 18.63
CA TYR A 191 22.56 12.84 17.68
C TYR A 191 21.75 14.03 18.23
N PRO A 192 22.37 14.92 19.02
CA PRO A 192 21.68 16.05 19.69
C PRO A 192 20.92 16.98 18.73
N GLU A 193 21.37 17.10 17.50
CA GLU A 193 20.73 17.89 16.44
C GLU A 193 19.37 17.33 16.03
N ALA A 194 19.10 16.04 16.23
CA ALA A 194 17.84 15.39 15.89
C ALA A 194 16.86 15.35 17.09
N VAL A 195 17.25 15.82 18.27
CA VAL A 195 16.46 15.67 19.51
C VAL A 195 15.07 16.27 19.41
N GLU A 196 14.93 17.46 18.80
CA GLU A 196 13.63 18.12 18.67
C GLU A 196 12.70 17.34 17.73
N ASP A 197 13.21 16.92 16.57
CA ASP A 197 12.45 16.16 15.57
C ASP A 197 12.10 14.75 16.09
N VAL A 198 13.04 14.10 16.78
CA VAL A 198 12.82 12.80 17.45
C VAL A 198 11.75 12.91 18.53
N ALA A 199 11.77 13.97 19.35
CA ALA A 199 10.77 14.17 20.40
C ALA A 199 9.36 14.35 19.83
N LEU A 200 9.24 15.08 18.71
CA LEU A 200 7.98 15.23 18.00
C LEU A 200 7.46 13.89 17.45
N LEU A 201 8.35 13.10 16.85
CA LEU A 201 7.99 11.77 16.33
C LEU A 201 7.64 10.80 17.47
N HIS A 202 8.37 10.81 18.58
CA HIS A 202 8.06 10.04 19.79
C HIS A 202 6.67 10.32 20.31
N ALA A 203 6.26 11.59 20.41
CA ALA A 203 4.90 11.92 20.86
C ALA A 203 3.81 11.32 19.94
N ARG A 204 4.06 11.26 18.64
CA ARG A 204 3.14 10.64 17.68
C ARG A 204 3.14 9.11 17.78
N LEU A 205 4.30 8.51 18.03
CA LEU A 205 4.42 7.07 18.29
C LEU A 205 3.73 6.68 19.59
N ASP A 206 3.83 7.50 20.64
CA ASP A 206 3.12 7.27 21.91
C ASP A 206 1.61 7.25 21.72
N GLU A 207 1.08 8.19 20.93
CA GLU A 207 -0.35 8.24 20.61
C GLU A 207 -0.78 6.99 19.81
N ALA A 208 -0.02 6.60 18.79
CA ALA A 208 -0.33 5.43 17.98
C ALA A 208 -0.18 4.10 18.74
N LEU A 209 0.81 3.99 19.64
CA LEU A 209 0.96 2.85 20.54
C LEU A 209 -0.23 2.74 21.48
N GLN A 210 -0.65 3.86 22.08
CA GLN A 210 -1.81 3.86 22.96
C GLN A 210 -3.10 3.46 22.23
N GLU A 211 -3.26 3.89 20.97
CA GLU A 211 -4.39 3.50 20.11
C GLU A 211 -4.36 2.00 19.77
N ALA A 212 -3.19 1.47 19.40
CA ALA A 212 -3.01 0.04 19.14
C ALA A 212 -3.24 -0.81 20.41
N GLU A 213 -2.82 -0.36 21.58
CA GLU A 213 -3.08 -1.02 22.88
C GLU A 213 -4.58 -1.04 23.20
N ASN A 214 -5.29 0.07 23.00
CA ASN A 214 -6.74 0.12 23.23
C ASN A 214 -7.47 -0.82 22.27
N THR A 215 -7.06 -0.85 21.00
CA THR A 215 -7.60 -1.75 19.99
C THR A 215 -7.33 -3.20 20.36
N ALA A 216 -6.14 -3.53 20.87
CA ALA A 216 -5.80 -4.89 21.30
C ALA A 216 -6.77 -5.40 22.37
N VAL A 217 -7.07 -4.58 23.38
CA VAL A 217 -8.04 -4.94 24.44
C VAL A 217 -9.42 -5.27 23.86
N GLU A 218 -9.90 -4.46 22.92
CA GLU A 218 -11.21 -4.69 22.27
C GLU A 218 -11.22 -5.97 21.43
N LEU A 219 -10.13 -6.25 20.70
CA LEU A 219 -9.99 -7.44 19.86
C LEU A 219 -9.84 -8.73 20.68
N GLU A 220 -9.08 -8.70 21.77
CA GLU A 220 -8.88 -9.83 22.69
C GLU A 220 -10.21 -10.25 23.33
N GLU A 221 -11.00 -9.29 23.83
CA GLU A 221 -12.35 -9.56 24.32
C GLU A 221 -13.22 -10.20 23.23
N GLY A 222 -13.06 -9.77 21.97
CA GLY A 222 -13.73 -10.35 20.82
C GLY A 222 -13.39 -11.82 20.59
N VAL A 223 -12.09 -12.17 20.60
CA VAL A 223 -11.60 -13.53 20.36
C VAL A 223 -11.92 -14.50 21.50
N GLU A 224 -12.00 -14.03 22.74
CA GLU A 224 -12.47 -14.85 23.87
C GLU A 224 -13.94 -15.27 23.68
N VAL A 225 -14.75 -14.41 23.06
CA VAL A 225 -16.19 -14.67 22.83
C VAL A 225 -16.41 -15.54 21.59
N THR A 226 -15.73 -15.26 20.48
CA THR A 226 -15.91 -16.00 19.22
C THR A 226 -15.20 -17.34 19.22
N GLY A 227 -14.08 -17.44 19.95
CA GLY A 227 -13.19 -18.59 19.97
C GLY A 227 -12.33 -18.67 18.70
N VAL A 228 -11.12 -19.22 18.84
CA VAL A 228 -10.20 -19.42 17.71
C VAL A 228 -10.22 -20.88 17.27
N ASP A 229 -10.25 -21.11 15.96
CA ASP A 229 -10.20 -22.46 15.42
C ASP A 229 -8.80 -23.08 15.52
N THR A 230 -8.74 -24.40 15.68
CA THR A 230 -7.49 -25.13 15.88
C THR A 230 -6.50 -24.97 14.72
N HIS A 231 -6.95 -24.76 13.48
CA HIS A 231 -6.03 -24.57 12.36
C HIS A 231 -5.30 -23.23 12.47
N THR A 232 -6.01 -22.17 12.85
CA THR A 232 -5.43 -20.84 13.08
C THR A 232 -4.42 -20.85 14.22
N VAL A 233 -4.75 -21.46 15.37
CA VAL A 233 -3.80 -21.64 16.49
C VAL A 233 -2.52 -22.36 16.06
N ASN A 234 -2.66 -23.47 15.33
CA ASN A 234 -1.51 -24.24 14.86
C ASN A 234 -0.64 -23.47 13.86
N THR A 235 -1.26 -22.64 13.02
CA THR A 235 -0.55 -21.79 12.06
C THR A 235 0.28 -20.75 12.81
N GLN A 236 -0.34 -20.05 13.75
CA GLN A 236 0.33 -19.05 14.59
C GLN A 236 1.50 -19.64 15.38
N LYS A 237 1.29 -20.81 15.98
CA LYS A 237 2.34 -21.56 16.68
C LYS A 237 3.53 -21.85 15.79
N GLN A 238 3.26 -22.41 14.60
CA GLN A 238 4.31 -22.78 13.65
C GLN A 238 5.10 -21.55 13.20
N GLU A 239 4.44 -20.41 12.99
CA GLU A 239 5.08 -19.15 12.63
C GLU A 239 6.00 -18.64 13.74
N ALA A 240 5.53 -18.61 14.99
CA ALA A 240 6.35 -18.23 16.14
C ALA A 240 7.58 -19.15 16.33
N GLU A 241 7.40 -20.47 16.27
CA GLU A 241 8.50 -21.43 16.37
C GLU A 241 9.51 -21.29 15.23
N THR A 242 9.02 -21.09 14.00
CA THR A 242 9.86 -20.92 12.81
C THR A 242 10.65 -19.62 12.87
N ALA A 243 10.01 -18.52 13.27
CA ALA A 243 10.65 -17.22 13.43
C ALA A 243 11.73 -17.27 14.53
N LEU A 244 11.44 -17.88 15.68
CA LEU A 244 12.41 -18.08 16.76
C LEU A 244 13.64 -18.87 16.29
N LEU A 245 13.41 -19.98 15.58
CA LEU A 245 14.49 -20.80 15.05
C LEU A 245 15.32 -20.03 14.00
N ALA A 246 14.66 -19.31 13.09
CA ALA A 246 15.32 -18.53 12.06
C ALA A 246 16.21 -17.42 12.66
N LEU A 247 15.71 -16.72 13.67
CA LEU A 247 16.47 -15.66 14.34
C LEU A 247 17.67 -16.23 15.12
N LYS A 248 17.49 -17.34 15.84
CA LYS A 248 18.58 -18.07 16.52
C LYS A 248 19.68 -18.47 15.53
N LEU A 249 19.31 -19.08 14.40
CA LEU A 249 20.27 -19.47 13.35
C LEU A 249 21.00 -18.27 12.73
N ARG A 250 20.31 -17.14 12.53
CA ARG A 250 20.93 -15.92 12.01
C ARG A 250 21.98 -15.36 12.98
N LEU A 251 21.72 -15.42 14.28
CA LEU A 251 22.68 -15.01 15.30
C LEU A 251 23.91 -15.92 15.32
N GLU A 252 23.72 -17.24 15.23
CA GLU A 252 24.82 -18.22 15.15
C GLU A 252 25.68 -18.02 13.89
N GLY A 253 25.05 -17.62 12.77
CA GLY A 253 25.68 -17.56 11.44
C GLY A 253 26.29 -16.21 11.04
N GLY A 254 25.92 -15.08 11.64
CA GLY A 254 26.31 -13.78 11.06
C GLY A 254 26.14 -12.51 11.89
N LEU A 255 25.56 -12.53 13.09
CA LEU A 255 25.47 -11.35 13.99
C LEU A 255 26.52 -11.39 15.11
N ALA A 256 27.64 -12.07 14.88
CA ALA A 256 28.68 -12.40 15.87
C ALA A 256 29.54 -11.22 16.37
N LEU A 257 29.04 -9.98 16.33
CA LEU A 257 29.73 -8.79 16.83
C LEU A 257 29.03 -8.12 18.02
N LEU A 258 27.98 -8.74 18.56
CA LEU A 258 27.37 -8.30 19.82
C LEU A 258 28.40 -8.34 20.94
N ASN A 259 28.34 -7.34 21.83
CA ASN A 259 29.15 -7.34 23.04
C ASN A 259 28.63 -8.43 24.02
N GLU A 260 29.32 -8.70 25.13
CA GLU A 260 28.87 -9.76 26.06
C GLU A 260 27.57 -9.43 26.79
N GLU A 261 27.27 -8.15 26.99
CA GLU A 261 26.04 -7.66 27.63
C GLU A 261 24.84 -7.81 26.68
N ASP A 262 24.99 -7.43 25.42
CA ASP A 262 23.96 -7.63 24.39
C ASP A 262 23.64 -9.11 24.20
N LYS A 263 24.65 -9.98 24.22
CA LYS A 263 24.44 -11.44 24.13
C LYS A 263 23.60 -11.97 25.27
N GLU A 264 23.79 -11.44 26.48
CA GLU A 264 23.00 -11.82 27.65
C GLU A 264 21.56 -11.32 27.50
N SER A 265 21.35 -10.08 27.07
CA SER A 265 20.01 -9.52 26.84
C SER A 265 19.24 -10.26 25.73
N VAL A 266 19.89 -10.62 24.63
CA VAL A 266 19.28 -11.45 23.57
C VAL A 266 18.94 -12.84 24.09
N ALA A 267 19.82 -13.46 24.88
CA ALA A 267 19.57 -14.76 25.46
C ALA A 267 18.37 -14.72 26.43
N GLU A 268 18.24 -13.66 27.24
CA GLU A 268 17.09 -13.44 28.11
C GLU A 268 15.80 -13.27 27.31
N SER A 269 15.83 -12.47 26.23
CA SER A 269 14.70 -12.31 25.32
C SER A 269 14.25 -13.65 24.72
N PHE A 270 15.20 -14.51 24.31
CA PHE A 270 14.88 -15.85 23.82
C PHE A 270 14.28 -16.78 24.87
N ILE A 271 14.65 -16.62 26.14
CA ILE A 271 14.03 -17.38 27.23
C ILE A 271 12.58 -16.93 27.39
N GLY A 272 12.32 -15.63 27.45
CA GLY A 272 10.95 -15.09 27.56
C GLY A 272 10.04 -15.48 26.40
N ILE A 273 10.54 -15.39 25.17
CA ILE A 273 9.80 -15.81 23.97
C ILE A 273 9.51 -17.32 23.99
N GLN A 274 10.50 -18.14 24.39
CA GLN A 274 10.27 -19.58 24.50
C GLN A 274 9.24 -19.90 25.59
N GLU A 275 9.27 -19.16 26.71
CA GLU A 275 8.29 -19.32 27.79
C GLU A 275 6.86 -18.99 27.32
N LEU A 276 6.66 -17.95 26.50
CA LEU A 276 5.36 -17.66 25.89
C LEU A 276 4.88 -18.81 24.99
N ILE A 277 5.76 -19.37 24.16
CA ILE A 277 5.42 -20.53 23.31
C ILE A 277 5.05 -21.73 24.18
N ASP A 278 5.83 -22.01 25.22
CA ASP A 278 5.57 -23.13 26.13
C ASP A 278 4.24 -22.94 26.89
N GLN A 279 3.92 -21.71 27.33
CA GLN A 279 2.62 -21.38 27.94
C GLN A 279 1.48 -21.56 26.92
N GLY A 280 1.67 -21.19 25.66
CA GLY A 280 0.70 -21.43 24.60
C GLY A 280 0.40 -22.93 24.44
N VAL A 281 1.42 -23.79 24.50
CA VAL A 281 1.22 -25.25 24.47
C VAL A 281 0.39 -25.74 25.65
N VAL A 282 0.62 -25.18 26.84
CA VAL A 282 -0.17 -25.51 28.04
C VAL A 282 -1.63 -25.08 27.86
N ALA A 283 -1.89 -23.91 27.27
CA ALA A 283 -3.24 -23.46 26.96
C ALA A 283 -3.93 -24.37 25.91
N GLU A 284 -3.22 -24.82 24.88
CA GLU A 284 -3.73 -25.83 23.93
C GLU A 284 -4.12 -27.13 24.64
N GLU A 285 -3.27 -27.62 25.56
CA GLU A 285 -3.56 -28.83 26.36
C GLU A 285 -4.79 -28.65 27.27
N ALA A 286 -5.09 -27.41 27.67
CA ALA A 286 -6.28 -27.04 28.43
C ALA A 286 -7.53 -26.81 27.56
N GLU A 287 -7.43 -26.99 26.24
CA GLU A 287 -8.48 -26.69 25.24
C GLU A 287 -8.84 -25.20 25.17
N ASP A 288 -7.96 -24.30 25.64
CA ASP A 288 -8.12 -22.85 25.51
C ASP A 288 -7.37 -22.32 24.29
N ASN A 289 -8.02 -22.46 23.12
CA ASN A 289 -7.47 -22.01 21.85
C ASN A 289 -7.28 -20.49 21.77
N SER A 290 -8.13 -19.71 22.45
CA SER A 290 -8.05 -18.25 22.43
C SER A 290 -6.81 -17.80 23.21
N GLU A 291 -6.60 -18.32 24.43
CA GLU A 291 -5.38 -18.04 25.20
C GLU A 291 -4.12 -18.52 24.47
N ALA A 292 -4.16 -19.72 23.88
CA ALA A 292 -3.03 -20.23 23.09
C ALA A 292 -2.69 -19.33 21.89
N PHE A 293 -3.69 -18.88 21.14
CA PHE A 293 -3.50 -17.96 20.01
C PHE A 293 -2.84 -16.65 20.44
N LEU A 294 -3.33 -16.02 21.51
CA LEU A 294 -2.78 -14.76 22.02
C LEU A 294 -1.33 -14.91 22.49
N LEU A 295 -1.01 -16.01 23.17
CA LEU A 295 0.37 -16.30 23.60
C LEU A 295 1.33 -16.49 22.42
N TYR A 296 0.89 -17.12 21.33
CA TYR A 296 1.69 -17.26 20.11
C TYR A 296 1.82 -15.96 19.32
N SER A 297 0.77 -15.13 19.27
CA SER A 297 0.84 -13.80 18.66
C SER A 297 1.80 -12.88 19.43
N GLU A 298 1.77 -12.90 20.76
CA GLU A 298 2.71 -12.16 21.60
C GLU A 298 4.15 -12.66 21.45
N ALA A 299 4.37 -13.98 21.34
CA ALA A 299 5.69 -14.52 21.04
C ALA A 299 6.22 -14.03 19.68
N HIS A 300 5.36 -13.99 18.66
CA HIS A 300 5.70 -13.45 17.34
C HIS A 300 6.03 -11.94 17.40
N SER A 301 5.23 -11.17 18.13
CA SER A 301 5.47 -9.74 18.39
C SER A 301 6.86 -9.49 18.95
N GLN A 302 7.21 -10.18 20.04
CA GLN A 302 8.50 -10.02 20.70
C GLN A 302 9.67 -10.43 19.80
N LEU A 303 9.49 -11.45 18.96
CA LEU A 303 10.46 -11.85 17.95
C LEU A 303 10.68 -10.75 16.90
N SER A 304 9.60 -10.16 16.39
CA SER A 304 9.65 -9.09 15.40
C SER A 304 10.36 -7.84 15.96
N VAL A 305 10.03 -7.45 17.20
CA VAL A 305 10.71 -6.36 17.91
C VAL A 305 12.21 -6.66 18.03
N LEU A 306 12.56 -7.84 18.56
CA LEU A 306 13.96 -8.22 18.76
C LEU A 306 14.76 -8.25 17.46
N GLU A 307 14.18 -8.81 16.39
CA GLU A 307 14.82 -8.83 15.06
C GLU A 307 15.06 -7.41 14.56
N THR A 308 14.07 -6.53 14.67
CA THR A 308 14.17 -5.13 14.24
C THR A 308 15.26 -4.38 15.00
N LEU A 309 15.32 -4.57 16.32
CA LEU A 309 16.36 -3.96 17.17
C LEU A 309 17.76 -4.47 16.81
N LEU A 310 17.91 -5.78 16.57
CA LEU A 310 19.20 -6.37 16.17
C LEU A 310 19.67 -5.88 14.80
N ILE A 311 18.75 -5.72 13.85
CA ILE A 311 19.06 -5.16 12.53
C ILE A 311 19.47 -3.70 12.67
N ALA A 312 18.72 -2.90 13.44
CA ALA A 312 19.03 -1.49 13.68
C ALA A 312 20.38 -1.32 14.38
N ASP A 313 20.69 -2.15 15.38
CA ASP A 313 21.97 -2.13 16.06
C ASP A 313 23.13 -2.40 15.10
N HIS A 314 23.01 -3.44 14.27
CA HIS A 314 24.03 -3.78 13.29
C HIS A 314 24.19 -2.72 12.18
N THR A 315 23.10 -2.09 11.74
CA THR A 315 23.10 -1.15 10.61
C THR A 315 23.47 0.28 11.01
N LEU A 316 23.03 0.72 12.19
CA LEU A 316 23.23 2.08 12.70
C LEU A 316 24.35 2.16 13.76
N GLY A 317 24.74 1.04 14.38
CA GLY A 317 25.80 1.01 15.39
C GLY A 317 25.47 1.79 16.67
N ILE A 318 24.21 1.72 17.12
CA ILE A 318 23.64 2.58 18.18
C ILE A 318 23.45 1.90 19.55
N ASP A 319 24.00 0.69 19.74
CA ASP A 319 24.05 -0.04 21.02
C ASP A 319 22.65 -0.15 21.67
N LEU A 320 21.74 -0.75 20.91
CA LEU A 320 20.30 -0.82 21.22
C LEU A 320 19.97 -1.92 22.22
N ILE A 321 20.74 -3.00 22.22
CA ILE A 321 20.45 -4.25 22.93
C ILE A 321 20.93 -4.17 24.39
N ASP A 322 20.51 -3.11 25.08
CA ASP A 322 20.80 -2.92 26.50
C ASP A 322 19.64 -3.52 27.33
N ALA A 323 19.94 -4.06 28.52
CA ALA A 323 19.07 -4.92 29.36
C ALA A 323 17.74 -4.29 29.85
N THR A 324 17.40 -3.10 29.36
CA THR A 324 16.20 -2.31 29.70
C THR A 324 15.22 -2.14 28.52
N THR A 325 15.55 -2.67 27.34
CA THR A 325 14.74 -2.52 26.12
C THR A 325 13.71 -3.62 25.90
N THR A 326 13.65 -4.64 26.75
CA THR A 326 12.52 -5.57 26.79
C THR A 326 11.27 -4.77 27.16
N PRO A 327 10.25 -4.67 26.29
CA PRO A 327 9.04 -3.96 26.63
C PRO A 327 8.41 -4.63 27.85
N ALA A 328 8.35 -3.91 28.97
CA ALA A 328 7.48 -4.28 30.07
C ALA A 328 6.04 -4.06 29.60
N ARG A 329 5.23 -5.12 29.69
CA ARG A 329 3.77 -5.04 29.64
C ARG A 329 3.23 -3.92 30.52
#